data_AF-A0AAU4B8I9-F1
#
_entry.id   AF-A0AAU4B8I9-F1
#
_cell.length_a   1.000
_cell.length_b   1.000
_cell.length_c   1.000
_cell.angle_alpha   90.00
_cell.angle_beta   90.00
_cell.angle_gamma   90.00
#
_symmetry.space_group_name_H-M   'P 1'
#
loop_
_entity.id
_entity.type
_entity.pdbx_description
1 polymer ?
#
loop_
_entity_poly.entity_id
_entity_poly.type
_entity_poly.pdbx_seq_one_letter_code
_entity_poly.pdbx_strand_id
1 'polypeptide(L)'
;MPHLDDTALERSPVVANTFMNRERTLAAYTRELGIDVLEEIGSGRWLDLCCGTGRALIEATTELPADAELIGVDLVDHFVQGNPPPSLRLITASVTTWTPGTPSDLITCVHGLHYVGDKLRLLTRAASWLTGQGLLIANFDPQSIRLPDNTPAGRRLITALRQAGFTYTPRHHRISLRGPRKIELPYTYLGADDQAGPNYTGQPAVNSIYHPTT
;
A
#
# COMPACT_ATOMS: atom_id res chain seq x y z
N MET A 1 -16.44 -3.85 -20.53
CA MET A 1 -16.33 -5.19 -19.89
C MET A 1 -16.73 -5.03 -18.43
N PRO A 2 -17.33 -6.04 -17.78
CA PRO A 2 -17.65 -5.95 -16.36
C PRO A 2 -16.35 -5.76 -15.55
N HIS A 3 -16.41 -4.95 -14.50
CA HIS A 3 -15.30 -4.76 -13.57
C HIS A 3 -14.97 -6.07 -12.85
N LEU A 4 -13.69 -6.31 -12.58
CA LEU A 4 -13.24 -7.45 -11.80
C LEU A 4 -13.47 -7.18 -10.31
N ASP A 5 -13.98 -8.17 -9.58
CA ASP A 5 -13.87 -8.16 -8.13
C ASP A 5 -12.41 -8.45 -7.70
N ASP A 6 -12.10 -8.24 -6.42
CA ASP A 6 -10.73 -8.41 -5.92
C ASP A 6 -10.22 -9.86 -6.06
N THR A 7 -11.09 -10.87 -5.95
CA THR A 7 -10.68 -12.28 -6.09
C THR A 7 -10.28 -12.61 -7.52
N ALA A 8 -11.03 -12.11 -8.51
CA ALA A 8 -10.71 -12.24 -9.91
C ALA A 8 -9.48 -11.42 -10.28
N LEU A 9 -9.39 -10.19 -9.75
CA LEU A 9 -8.26 -9.28 -9.98
C LEU A 9 -6.94 -9.88 -9.48
N GLU A 10 -6.93 -10.48 -8.30
CA GLU A 10 -5.74 -11.10 -7.70
C GLU A 10 -5.18 -12.27 -8.54
N ARG A 11 -5.99 -12.85 -9.43
CA ARG A 11 -5.59 -13.91 -10.38
C ARG A 11 -5.23 -13.37 -11.76
N SER A 12 -5.40 -12.07 -12.00
CA SER A 12 -5.09 -11.44 -13.28
C SER A 12 -3.59 -11.52 -13.59
N PRO A 13 -3.20 -11.58 -14.88
CA PRO A 13 -1.80 -11.51 -15.27
C PRO A 13 -1.17 -10.15 -14.93
N VAL A 14 -1.92 -9.11 -14.58
CA VAL A 14 -1.36 -7.83 -14.13
C VAL A 14 -1.00 -7.84 -12.65
N VAL A 15 -1.80 -8.48 -11.81
CA VAL A 15 -1.58 -8.50 -10.35
C VAL A 15 -0.79 -9.73 -9.90
N ALA A 16 -1.06 -10.90 -10.48
CA ALA A 16 -0.38 -12.14 -10.13
C ALA A 16 1.03 -12.28 -10.73
N ASN A 17 1.46 -11.40 -11.65
CA ASN A 17 2.75 -11.57 -12.32
C ASN A 17 3.96 -11.27 -11.42
N THR A 18 5.08 -11.87 -11.77
CA THR A 18 6.35 -11.81 -11.04
C THR A 18 7.32 -10.74 -11.55
N PHE A 19 6.99 -10.03 -12.64
CA PHE A 19 7.91 -9.13 -13.37
C PHE A 19 8.14 -7.76 -12.70
N MET A 20 7.62 -7.55 -11.50
CA MET A 20 7.55 -6.23 -10.88
C MET A 20 8.77 -5.99 -9.98
N ASN A 21 9.02 -4.72 -9.65
CA ASN A 21 10.13 -4.28 -8.81
C ASN A 21 9.98 -4.72 -7.34
N ARG A 22 9.96 -6.04 -7.11
CA ARG A 22 9.70 -6.70 -5.82
C ARG A 22 10.94 -6.75 -4.94
N GLU A 23 12.13 -6.52 -5.49
CA GLU A 23 13.42 -6.58 -4.80
C GLU A 23 13.93 -5.21 -4.34
N ARG A 24 13.03 -4.31 -3.95
CA ARG A 24 13.43 -2.98 -3.47
C ARG A 24 14.23 -3.09 -2.17
N THR A 25 15.36 -2.40 -2.15
CA THR A 25 16.23 -2.25 -0.99
C THR A 25 15.64 -1.21 -0.03
N LEU A 26 16.09 -1.23 1.24
CA LEU A 26 15.74 -0.22 2.24
C LEU A 26 16.09 1.19 1.76
N ALA A 27 17.25 1.36 1.14
CA ALA A 27 17.66 2.64 0.56
C ALA A 27 16.71 3.13 -0.55
N ALA A 28 16.11 2.21 -1.33
CA ALA A 28 15.09 2.57 -2.30
C ALA A 28 13.79 3.04 -1.60
N TYR A 29 13.38 2.39 -0.51
CA TYR A 29 12.24 2.81 0.29
C TYR A 29 12.41 4.24 0.82
N THR A 30 13.54 4.54 1.45
CA THR A 30 13.90 5.90 1.94
C THR A 30 13.77 6.94 0.83
N ARG A 31 14.24 6.64 -0.38
CA ARG A 31 14.15 7.55 -1.53
C ARG A 31 12.73 7.75 -2.04
N GLU A 32 12.00 6.65 -2.23
CA GLU A 32 10.64 6.67 -2.77
C GLU A 32 9.66 7.35 -1.81
N LEU A 33 9.80 7.06 -0.51
CA LEU A 33 8.96 7.58 0.56
C LEU A 33 9.41 8.94 1.07
N GLY A 34 10.67 9.32 0.83
CA GLY A 34 11.26 10.59 1.25
C GLY A 34 11.20 10.84 2.75
N ILE A 35 11.43 9.77 3.53
CA ILE A 35 11.53 9.73 4.99
C ILE A 35 12.72 8.84 5.37
N ASP A 36 13.26 8.99 6.58
CA ASP A 36 14.12 7.99 7.17
C ASP A 36 13.26 6.86 7.76
N VAL A 37 13.27 5.70 7.10
CA VAL A 37 12.45 4.55 7.50
C VAL A 37 12.87 4.03 8.88
N LEU A 38 14.17 3.98 9.17
CA LEU A 38 14.67 3.43 10.43
C LEU A 38 14.34 4.36 11.60
N GLU A 39 14.44 5.67 11.39
CA GLU A 39 14.08 6.67 12.40
C GLU A 39 12.58 6.64 12.74
N GLU A 40 11.69 6.52 11.73
CA GLU A 40 10.24 6.47 11.96
C GLU A 40 9.80 5.18 12.68
N ILE A 41 10.57 4.10 12.57
CA ILE A 41 10.31 2.84 13.29
C ILE A 41 10.87 2.90 14.72
N GLY A 42 12.12 3.33 14.88
CA GLY A 42 12.84 3.21 16.16
C GLY A 42 12.91 1.76 16.65
N SER A 43 12.42 1.49 17.87
CA SER A 43 12.23 0.13 18.40
C SER A 43 10.80 -0.39 18.22
N GLY A 44 10.01 0.29 17.39
CA GLY A 44 8.58 0.03 17.20
C GLY A 44 8.30 -1.03 16.15
N ARG A 45 7.12 -0.93 15.55
CA ARG A 45 6.61 -1.92 14.60
C ARG A 45 6.44 -1.36 13.19
N TRP A 46 7.02 -2.05 12.21
CA TRP A 46 6.85 -1.78 10.79
C TRP A 46 5.95 -2.82 10.13
N LEU A 47 4.84 -2.37 9.53
CA LEU A 47 4.02 -3.17 8.62
C LEU A 47 4.17 -2.67 7.18
N ASP A 48 4.66 -3.52 6.29
CA ASP A 48 4.79 -3.22 4.87
C ASP A 48 3.78 -4.02 4.04
N LEU A 49 2.89 -3.29 3.36
CA LEU A 49 1.82 -3.83 2.54
C LEU A 49 2.26 -3.89 1.08
N CYS A 50 2.14 -5.06 0.47
CA CYS A 50 2.73 -5.39 -0.84
C CYS A 50 4.26 -5.32 -0.80
N CYS A 51 4.87 -6.03 0.16
CA CYS A 51 6.29 -5.94 0.45
C CYS A 51 7.22 -6.58 -0.61
N GLY A 52 6.67 -7.20 -1.65
CA GLY A 52 7.42 -7.89 -2.69
C GLY A 52 8.19 -9.07 -2.11
N THR A 53 9.51 -9.08 -2.29
CA THR A 53 10.35 -10.16 -1.75
C THR A 53 10.69 -9.96 -0.26
N GLY A 54 10.24 -8.87 0.36
CA GLY A 54 10.58 -8.52 1.75
C GLY A 54 12.02 -8.04 1.93
N ARG A 55 12.75 -7.76 0.84
CA ARG A 55 14.17 -7.38 0.90
C ARG A 55 14.46 -6.16 1.77
N ALA A 56 13.67 -5.09 1.65
CA ALA A 56 13.85 -3.89 2.47
C ALA A 56 13.65 -4.17 3.97
N LEU A 57 12.71 -5.06 4.31
CA LEU A 57 12.49 -5.49 5.70
C LEU A 57 13.69 -6.27 6.22
N ILE A 58 14.22 -7.21 5.43
CA ILE A 58 15.42 -8.00 5.79
C ILE A 58 16.61 -7.07 6.04
N GLU A 59 16.85 -6.11 5.14
CA GLU A 59 17.92 -5.12 5.33
C GLU A 59 17.71 -4.28 6.60
N ALA A 60 16.46 -3.89 6.93
CA ALA A 60 16.18 -3.17 8.16
C ALA A 60 16.40 -4.01 9.43
N THR A 61 16.23 -5.34 9.39
CA THR A 61 16.50 -6.19 10.56
C THR A 61 17.96 -6.15 11.04
N THR A 62 18.90 -5.76 10.17
CA THR A 62 20.32 -5.64 10.53
C THR A 62 20.68 -4.30 11.17
N GLU A 63 19.81 -3.30 11.02
CA GLU A 63 20.04 -1.91 11.46
C GLU A 63 19.16 -1.56 12.68
N LEU A 64 18.02 -2.23 12.84
CA LEU A 64 17.07 -1.97 13.92
C LEU A 64 17.42 -2.72 15.21
N PRO A 65 16.98 -2.19 16.37
CA PRO A 65 17.02 -2.91 17.64
C PRO A 65 16.34 -4.28 17.58
N ALA A 66 16.81 -5.23 18.39
CA ALA A 66 16.30 -6.60 18.40
C ALA A 66 14.83 -6.74 18.83
N ASP A 67 14.27 -5.72 19.49
CA ASP A 67 12.88 -5.64 19.92
C ASP A 67 11.95 -4.99 18.88
N ALA A 68 12.48 -4.46 17.77
CA ALA A 68 11.66 -4.00 16.65
C ALA A 68 10.92 -5.18 15.98
N GLU A 69 9.66 -4.98 15.61
CA GLU A 69 8.86 -5.98 14.90
C GLU A 69 8.59 -5.55 13.46
N LEU A 70 8.90 -6.43 12.51
CA LEU A 70 8.73 -6.19 11.08
C LEU A 70 7.77 -7.23 10.49
N ILE A 71 6.78 -6.76 9.76
CA ILE A 71 5.81 -7.60 9.06
C ILE A 71 5.72 -7.17 7.61
N GLY A 72 6.03 -8.10 6.71
CA GLY A 72 5.76 -7.95 5.29
C GLY A 72 4.55 -8.77 4.89
N VAL A 73 3.63 -8.17 4.14
CA VAL A 73 2.49 -8.86 3.55
C VAL A 73 2.56 -8.71 2.05
N ASP A 74 2.54 -9.82 1.31
CA ASP A 74 2.45 -9.82 -0.14
C ASP A 74 1.46 -10.89 -0.62
N LEU A 75 0.88 -10.68 -1.80
CA LEU A 75 -0.07 -11.63 -2.37
C LEU A 75 0.62 -12.93 -2.80
N VAL A 76 1.89 -12.85 -3.18
CA VAL A 76 2.64 -13.97 -3.76
C VAL A 76 3.84 -14.34 -2.89
N ASP A 77 4.00 -15.63 -2.66
CA ASP A 77 5.09 -16.21 -1.86
C ASP A 77 6.42 -16.23 -2.63
N HIS A 78 7.01 -15.04 -2.83
CA HIS A 78 8.31 -14.85 -3.49
C HIS A 78 9.30 -14.14 -2.59
N PHE A 79 9.21 -14.42 -1.30
CA PHE A 79 10.13 -13.88 -0.32
C PHE A 79 11.57 -14.32 -0.60
N VAL A 80 12.53 -13.45 -0.26
CA VAL A 80 13.96 -13.80 -0.30
C VAL A 80 14.18 -15.10 0.48
N GLN A 81 14.87 -16.04 -0.14
CA GLN A 81 15.12 -17.36 0.44
C GLN A 81 16.04 -17.25 1.66
N GLY A 82 15.73 -17.99 2.71
CA GLY A 82 16.50 -18.01 3.95
C GLY A 82 15.60 -18.18 5.18
N ASN A 83 16.22 -18.20 6.36
CA ASN A 83 15.47 -18.19 7.62
C ASN A 83 15.46 -16.74 8.15
N PRO A 84 14.33 -16.01 8.07
CA PRO A 84 14.26 -14.66 8.59
C PRO A 84 14.48 -14.67 10.11
N PRO A 85 15.06 -13.59 10.69
CA PRO A 85 15.18 -13.49 12.14
C PRO A 85 13.78 -13.46 12.80
N PRO A 86 13.67 -13.80 14.09
CA PRO A 86 12.37 -13.82 14.79
C PRO A 86 11.62 -12.47 14.77
N SER A 87 12.34 -11.35 14.63
CA SER A 87 11.79 -10.00 14.51
C SER A 87 11.08 -9.75 13.17
N LEU A 88 11.24 -10.63 12.16
CA LEU A 88 10.64 -10.49 10.84
C LEU A 88 9.66 -11.62 10.54
N ARG A 89 8.44 -11.23 10.16
CA ARG A 89 7.41 -12.14 9.64
C ARG A 89 7.02 -11.75 8.22
N LEU A 90 7.14 -12.68 7.29
CA LEU A 90 6.67 -12.53 5.91
C LEU A 90 5.42 -13.38 5.72
N ILE A 91 4.34 -12.78 5.22
CA ILE A 91 3.01 -13.37 5.15
C ILE A 91 2.50 -13.30 3.72
N THR A 92 2.19 -14.47 3.16
CA THR A 92 1.48 -14.59 1.89
C THR A 92 -0.02 -14.44 2.13
N ALA A 93 -0.57 -13.28 1.83
CA ALA A 93 -2.00 -12.99 1.95
C ALA A 93 -2.43 -11.80 1.09
N SER A 94 -3.71 -11.74 0.76
CA SER A 94 -4.28 -10.53 0.17
C SER A 94 -4.39 -9.41 1.21
N VAL A 95 -3.77 -8.27 0.92
CA VAL A 95 -3.87 -7.06 1.75
C VAL A 95 -5.31 -6.50 1.82
N THR A 96 -6.19 -6.86 0.88
CA THR A 96 -7.60 -6.41 0.87
C THR A 96 -8.42 -7.06 1.98
N THR A 97 -8.00 -8.24 2.47
CA THR A 97 -8.70 -9.02 3.51
C THR A 97 -7.89 -9.23 4.78
N TRP A 98 -6.56 -9.30 4.68
CA TRP A 98 -5.67 -9.49 5.84
C TRP A 98 -5.71 -8.31 6.81
N THR A 99 -5.57 -8.56 8.11
CA THR A 99 -5.50 -7.54 9.17
C THR A 99 -4.35 -7.85 10.14
N PRO A 100 -3.63 -6.83 10.65
CA PRO A 100 -2.66 -7.03 11.72
C PRO A 100 -3.36 -7.30 13.06
N GLY A 101 -2.73 -8.08 13.93
CA GLY A 101 -3.22 -8.31 15.29
C GLY A 101 -2.93 -7.17 16.28
N THR A 102 -1.96 -6.30 15.96
CA THR A 102 -1.54 -5.16 16.78
C THR A 102 -1.23 -3.95 15.89
N PRO A 103 -1.40 -2.72 16.39
CA PRO A 103 -1.08 -1.50 15.65
C PRO A 103 0.42 -1.37 15.33
N SER A 104 0.76 -0.57 14.32
CA SER A 104 2.12 -0.31 13.86
C SER A 104 2.52 1.16 13.96
N ASP A 105 3.79 1.42 14.22
CA ASP A 105 4.39 2.76 14.25
C ASP A 105 4.70 3.25 12.83
N LEU A 106 5.04 2.33 11.92
CA LEU A 106 5.17 2.62 10.49
C LEU A 106 4.33 1.64 9.67
N ILE A 107 3.54 2.18 8.75
CA ILE A 107 2.86 1.41 7.70
C ILE A 107 3.28 1.94 6.34
N THR A 108 3.83 1.07 5.50
CA THR A 108 4.26 1.41 4.14
C THR A 108 3.48 0.64 3.08
N CYS A 109 3.36 1.23 1.89
CA CYS A 109 2.94 0.54 0.68
C CYS A 109 3.63 1.19 -0.52
N VAL A 110 4.83 0.71 -0.86
CA VAL A 110 5.67 1.29 -1.92
C VAL A 110 5.26 0.70 -3.26
N HIS A 111 4.65 1.51 -4.12
CA HIS A 111 4.10 1.14 -5.43
C HIS A 111 3.07 -0.02 -5.43
N GLY A 112 2.75 -0.62 -4.28
CA GLY A 112 1.80 -1.72 -4.17
C GLY A 112 0.36 -1.36 -4.56
N LEU A 113 -0.07 -0.12 -4.29
CA LEU A 113 -1.43 0.33 -4.62
C LEU A 113 -1.75 0.23 -6.12
N HIS A 114 -0.76 0.21 -7.01
CA HIS A 114 -0.96 0.01 -8.45
C HIS A 114 -1.61 -1.33 -8.81
N TYR A 115 -1.59 -2.29 -7.88
CA TYR A 115 -2.06 -3.67 -8.07
C TYR A 115 -3.22 -4.03 -7.15
N VAL A 116 -3.65 -3.10 -6.31
CA VAL A 116 -4.76 -3.30 -5.39
C VAL A 116 -6.05 -2.82 -6.07
N GLY A 117 -7.10 -3.63 -5.97
CA GLY A 117 -8.44 -3.27 -6.41
C GLY A 117 -9.03 -2.15 -5.57
N ASP A 118 -9.46 -2.43 -4.33
CA ASP A 118 -9.99 -1.39 -3.44
C ASP A 118 -8.89 -0.58 -2.70
N LYS A 119 -8.22 0.30 -3.46
CA LYS A 119 -7.12 1.18 -2.97
C LYS A 119 -7.57 2.08 -1.81
N LEU A 120 -8.76 2.67 -1.90
CA LEU A 120 -9.27 3.61 -0.89
C LEU A 120 -9.61 2.89 0.42
N ARG A 121 -10.19 1.69 0.35
CA ARG A 121 -10.42 0.89 1.55
C ARG A 121 -9.13 0.40 2.18
N LEU A 122 -8.13 0.03 1.39
CA LEU A 122 -6.83 -0.35 1.94
C LEU A 122 -6.19 0.81 2.73
N LEU A 123 -6.18 2.03 2.15
CA LEU A 123 -5.65 3.23 2.83
C LEU A 123 -6.39 3.54 4.14
N THR A 124 -7.72 3.48 4.14
CA THR A 124 -8.52 3.76 5.34
C THR A 124 -8.39 2.69 6.42
N ARG A 125 -8.28 1.40 6.03
CA ARG A 125 -7.96 0.31 6.95
C ARG A 125 -6.56 0.47 7.56
N ALA A 126 -5.55 0.75 6.72
CA ALA A 126 -4.19 0.98 7.18
C ALA A 126 -4.11 2.15 8.17
N ALA A 127 -4.82 3.25 7.92
CA ALA A 127 -4.90 4.38 8.86
C ALA A 127 -5.48 3.98 10.23
N SER A 128 -6.36 2.96 10.30
CA SER A 128 -6.92 2.47 11.56
C SER A 128 -5.98 1.56 12.35
N TRP A 129 -4.89 1.10 11.72
CA TRP A 129 -3.89 0.21 12.32
C TRP A 129 -2.67 0.95 12.86
N LEU A 130 -2.67 2.29 12.89
CA LEU A 130 -1.55 3.06 13.40
C LEU A 130 -1.54 3.12 14.94
N THR A 131 -0.35 3.19 15.52
CA THR A 131 -0.19 3.66 16.91
C THR A 131 -0.48 5.17 16.99
N GLY A 132 -0.57 5.71 18.21
CA GLY A 132 -0.92 7.12 18.46
C GLY A 132 -0.07 8.14 17.68
N GLN A 133 1.21 7.84 17.45
CA GLN A 133 2.14 8.68 16.68
C GLN A 133 2.55 8.05 15.34
N GLY A 134 1.99 6.89 15.00
CA GLY A 134 2.41 6.13 13.85
C GLY A 134 2.16 6.84 12.52
N LEU A 135 2.94 6.48 11.52
CA LEU A 135 2.90 7.01 10.16
C LEU A 135 2.41 5.95 9.18
N LEU A 136 1.37 6.27 8.43
CA LEU A 136 1.06 5.61 7.15
C LEU A 136 1.67 6.45 6.03
N ILE A 137 2.44 5.82 5.14
CA ILE A 137 2.94 6.46 3.92
C ILE A 137 2.99 5.49 2.74
N ALA A 138 2.47 5.91 1.59
CA ALA A 138 2.38 5.06 0.41
C ALA A 138 2.56 5.86 -0.87
N ASN A 139 2.94 5.15 -1.95
CA ASN A 139 2.79 5.70 -3.29
C ASN A 139 1.34 5.55 -3.75
N PHE A 140 0.74 6.62 -4.25
CA PHE A 140 -0.66 6.70 -4.64
C PHE A 140 -0.81 7.55 -5.91
N ASP A 141 -1.45 6.96 -6.92
CA ASP A 141 -1.83 7.65 -8.15
C ASP A 141 -3.34 7.94 -8.17
N PRO A 142 -3.76 9.20 -7.95
CA PRO A 142 -5.17 9.58 -8.04
C PRO A 142 -5.77 9.40 -9.43
N GLN A 143 -4.94 9.34 -10.48
CA GLN A 143 -5.43 9.08 -11.84
C GLN A 143 -5.93 7.65 -12.01
N SER A 144 -5.44 6.71 -11.18
CA SER A 144 -5.91 5.33 -11.18
C SER A 144 -7.30 5.15 -10.54
N ILE A 145 -7.83 6.19 -9.90
CA ILE A 145 -9.17 6.17 -9.31
C ILE A 145 -10.17 6.72 -10.32
N ARG A 146 -11.06 5.86 -10.79
CA ARG A 146 -12.02 6.15 -11.87
C ARG A 146 -13.46 6.17 -11.37
N LEU A 147 -14.28 6.96 -12.04
CA LEU A 147 -15.74 6.95 -11.93
C LEU A 147 -16.34 5.90 -12.89
N PRO A 148 -17.64 5.59 -12.82
CA PRO A 148 -18.26 4.57 -13.68
C PRO A 148 -18.17 4.88 -15.18
N ASP A 149 -18.02 6.14 -15.55
CA ASP A 149 -17.77 6.59 -16.93
C ASP A 149 -16.29 6.55 -17.35
N ASN A 150 -15.44 5.94 -16.50
CA ASN A 150 -13.99 5.82 -16.64
C ASN A 150 -13.20 7.14 -16.58
N THR A 151 -13.84 8.25 -16.21
CA THR A 151 -13.13 9.51 -15.96
C THR A 151 -12.41 9.46 -14.60
N PRO A 152 -11.25 10.13 -14.43
CA PRO A 152 -10.60 10.19 -13.12
C PRO A 152 -11.45 10.95 -12.09
N ALA A 153 -11.53 10.44 -10.86
CA ALA A 153 -12.22 11.11 -9.75
C ALA A 153 -11.58 12.47 -9.37
N GLY A 154 -10.30 12.63 -9.69
CA GLY A 154 -9.61 13.93 -9.76
C GLY A 154 -9.63 14.74 -8.46
N ARG A 155 -9.93 16.04 -8.57
CA ARG A 155 -9.83 17.00 -7.45
C ARG A 155 -10.80 16.70 -6.30
N ARG A 156 -11.98 16.15 -6.58
CA ARG A 156 -12.97 15.80 -5.55
C ARG A 156 -12.43 14.73 -4.61
N LEU A 157 -11.78 13.71 -5.17
CA LEU A 157 -11.11 12.66 -4.40
C LEU A 157 -10.01 13.24 -3.50
N ILE A 158 -9.12 14.06 -4.06
CA ILE A 158 -8.04 14.68 -3.26
C ILE A 158 -8.60 15.53 -2.13
N THR A 159 -9.72 16.22 -2.36
CA THR A 159 -10.39 17.03 -1.33
C THR A 159 -10.94 16.14 -0.21
N ALA A 160 -11.62 15.04 -0.57
CA ALA A 160 -12.15 14.09 0.42
C ALA A 160 -11.02 13.43 1.24
N LEU A 161 -9.92 13.02 0.60
CA LEU A 161 -8.75 12.47 1.29
C LEU A 161 -8.15 13.48 2.28
N ARG A 162 -8.02 14.75 1.89
CA ARG A 162 -7.53 15.82 2.79
C ARG A 162 -8.47 16.09 3.95
N GLN A 163 -9.77 16.11 3.72
CA GLN A 163 -10.78 16.26 4.78
C GLN A 163 -10.73 15.08 5.76
N ALA A 164 -10.40 13.88 5.29
CA ALA A 164 -10.17 12.71 6.13
C ALA A 164 -8.82 12.72 6.88
N GLY A 165 -7.98 13.74 6.67
CA GLY A 165 -6.70 13.91 7.37
C GLY A 165 -5.47 13.37 6.62
N PHE A 166 -5.63 12.90 5.37
CA PHE A 166 -4.48 12.53 4.55
C PHE A 166 -3.77 13.76 3.97
N THR A 167 -2.45 13.68 3.89
CA THR A 167 -1.63 14.58 3.07
C THR A 167 -1.32 13.90 1.75
N TYR A 168 -1.36 14.65 0.64
CA TYR A 168 -0.98 14.15 -0.68
C TYR A 168 0.04 15.09 -1.34
N THR A 169 1.17 14.55 -1.76
CA THR A 169 2.28 15.24 -2.43
C THR A 169 2.37 14.79 -3.89
N PRO A 170 1.86 15.60 -4.86
CA PRO A 170 1.77 15.20 -6.26
C PRO A 170 3.13 14.90 -6.92
N ARG A 171 4.15 15.72 -6.62
CA ARG A 171 5.50 15.60 -7.24
C ARG A 171 6.10 14.19 -7.11
N HIS A 172 5.74 13.47 -6.06
CA HIS A 172 6.27 12.15 -5.75
C HIS A 172 5.18 11.08 -5.68
N HIS A 173 3.93 11.43 -6.04
CA HIS A 173 2.78 10.54 -5.89
C HIS A 173 2.70 9.93 -4.47
N ARG A 174 2.92 10.71 -3.41
CA ARG A 174 2.94 10.22 -2.03
C ARG A 174 1.67 10.61 -1.28
N ILE A 175 1.03 9.66 -0.62
CA ILE A 175 -0.03 9.90 0.34
C ILE A 175 0.44 9.49 1.74
N SER A 176 0.12 10.28 2.76
CA SER A 176 0.49 9.97 4.15
C SER A 176 -0.55 10.40 5.17
N LEU A 177 -0.49 9.81 6.36
CA LEU A 177 -1.34 10.13 7.50
C LEU A 177 -0.61 9.79 8.80
N ARG A 178 -0.69 10.67 9.81
CA ARG A 178 -0.20 10.39 11.17
C ARG A 178 -1.35 10.15 12.16
N GLY A 179 -1.11 9.20 13.06
CA GLY A 179 -2.00 8.77 14.13
C GLY A 179 -3.19 7.92 13.64
N PRO A 180 -3.82 7.12 14.53
CA PRO A 180 -4.89 6.22 14.14
C PRO A 180 -6.14 6.98 13.78
N ARG A 181 -6.81 6.58 12.69
CA ARG A 181 -8.11 7.12 12.30
C ARG A 181 -9.02 6.06 11.73
N LYS A 182 -10.29 6.10 12.15
CA LYS A 182 -11.39 5.44 11.43
C LYS A 182 -11.92 6.43 10.41
N ILE A 183 -11.86 6.06 9.14
CA ILE A 183 -12.17 6.95 8.02
C ILE A 183 -13.23 6.30 7.16
N GLU A 184 -14.29 7.07 6.88
CA GLU A 184 -15.27 6.75 5.86
C GLU A 184 -15.12 7.79 4.74
N LEU A 185 -14.80 7.32 3.54
CA LEU A 185 -14.71 8.16 2.35
C LEU A 185 -16.03 8.09 1.58
N PRO A 186 -16.44 9.17 0.89
CA PRO A 186 -17.71 9.23 0.17
C PRO A 186 -17.64 8.50 -1.19
N TYR A 187 -17.20 7.24 -1.18
CA TYR A 187 -16.97 6.42 -2.37
C TYR A 187 -17.31 4.95 -2.09
N THR A 188 -18.08 4.34 -2.98
CA THR A 188 -18.36 2.90 -3.00
C THR A 188 -17.56 2.24 -4.10
N TYR A 189 -16.73 1.25 -3.75
CA TYR A 189 -15.97 0.47 -4.72
C TYR A 189 -16.87 -0.42 -5.57
N LEU A 190 -16.67 -0.40 -6.89
CA LEU A 190 -17.44 -1.18 -7.87
C LEU A 190 -16.65 -2.33 -8.50
N GLY A 191 -15.34 -2.40 -8.26
CA GLY A 191 -14.42 -3.33 -8.90
C GLY A 191 -13.25 -2.61 -9.57
N ALA A 192 -12.40 -3.38 -10.25
CA ALA A 192 -11.20 -2.89 -10.91
C ALA A 192 -11.15 -3.26 -12.40
N ASP A 193 -10.26 -2.56 -13.12
CA ASP A 193 -9.93 -2.82 -14.52
C ASP A 193 -8.42 -3.10 -14.61
N ASP A 194 -8.07 -4.34 -14.97
CA ASP A 194 -6.69 -4.80 -15.17
C ASP A 194 -6.16 -4.50 -16.59
N GLN A 195 -6.98 -3.92 -17.47
CA GLN A 195 -6.58 -3.46 -18.81
C GLN A 195 -6.34 -1.95 -18.87
N ALA A 196 -6.14 -1.32 -17.71
CA ALA A 196 -5.97 0.13 -17.57
C ALA A 196 -4.74 0.71 -18.31
N GLY A 197 -3.78 -0.15 -18.67
CA GLY A 197 -2.51 0.26 -19.24
C GLY A 197 -1.45 0.60 -18.18
N PRO A 198 -0.39 1.33 -18.54
CA PRO A 198 0.73 1.58 -17.64
C PRO A 198 0.40 2.65 -16.58
N ASN A 199 0.93 2.47 -15.37
CA ASN A 199 1.01 3.50 -14.33
C ASN A 199 2.10 4.55 -14.66
N TYR A 200 2.29 5.51 -13.76
CA TYR A 200 3.32 6.55 -13.90
C TYR A 200 4.77 6.02 -13.88
N THR A 201 5.00 4.75 -13.52
CA THR A 201 6.33 4.10 -13.62
C THR A 201 6.51 3.33 -14.92
N GLY A 202 5.50 3.32 -15.80
CA GLY A 202 5.50 2.60 -17.08
C GLY A 202 5.12 1.12 -16.98
N GLN A 203 4.75 0.63 -15.79
CA GLN A 203 4.38 -0.76 -15.56
C GLN A 203 2.86 -0.96 -15.70
N PRO A 204 2.36 -2.09 -16.23
CA PRO A 204 0.94 -2.42 -16.19
C PRO A 204 0.38 -2.25 -14.79
N ALA A 205 -0.83 -1.71 -14.67
CA ALA A 205 -1.47 -1.44 -13.39
C ALA A 205 -2.99 -1.58 -13.49
N VAL A 206 -3.66 -1.44 -12.36
CA VAL A 206 -5.11 -1.58 -12.26
C VAL A 206 -5.77 -0.22 -11.98
N ASN A 207 -6.82 0.12 -12.71
CA ASN A 207 -7.71 1.21 -12.34
C ASN A 207 -8.74 0.68 -11.33
N SER A 208 -9.04 1.48 -10.30
CA SER A 208 -10.09 1.18 -9.33
C SER A 208 -11.33 2.02 -9.63
N ILE A 209 -12.48 1.38 -9.77
CA ILE A 209 -13.72 2.05 -10.15
C ILE A 209 -14.56 2.30 -8.90
N TYR A 210 -15.01 3.54 -8.71
CA TYR A 210 -15.80 3.96 -7.56
C TYR A 210 -17.02 4.77 -7.98
N HIS A 211 -18.13 4.57 -7.26
CA HIS A 211 -19.29 5.45 -7.28
C HIS A 211 -19.21 6.45 -6.13
N PRO A 212 -19.30 7.78 -6.35
CA PRO A 212 -19.39 8.74 -5.26
C PRO A 212 -20.69 8.55 -4.49
N THR A 213 -20.63 8.48 -3.16
CA THR A 213 -21.82 8.51 -2.32
C THR A 213 -22.14 9.96 -2.01
N THR A 214 -23.37 10.40 -2.31
CA THR A 214 -23.87 11.76 -2.06
C THR A 214 -23.69 12.22 -0.63
#